data_AF-A0A966SGP6-F1
#
_entry.id   AF-A0A966SGP6-F1
#
_cell.length_a   1.000
_cell.length_b   1.000
_cell.length_c   1.000
_cell.angle_alpha   90.00
_cell.angle_beta   90.00
_cell.angle_gamma   90.00
#
_symmetry.space_group_name_H-M   'P 1'
#
loop_
_entity.id
_entity.type
_entity.pdbx_description
1 polymer ?
#
loop_
_entity_poly.entity_id
_entity_poly.type
_entity_poly.pdbx_seq_one_letter_code
_entity_poly.pdbx_strand_id
1 'polypeptide(L)'
;MLTETNRALLREHLATARSPGVQAILQTRELSSTTQFVPVSRPGGQPLEATILLTALLYQAERFSPLLAQDIRTAAEKANASRLAGEWETICMDVLTLARRLDWIQLCELMRVLPNAKALGECVQLAKVAPDNFAQLYTASLLTRAPDKVAAYLLRFGKAGTADLKQALAKGAGAVQLLLDRSLPLGPARLTPGFLAGWTLAAPRGMLAAKVICFLLAGLGFFLVWRELSPVQADGRAAAGVRMIHGQRAAVALVMALMLLAAGEPFLLKPLGSPEFRLRLNLPVLTNSPVPTGKTEKVTATKPRMDLSTILSIVLFAALQVAVYSICVMKIREIEMSTAPSSLKLRLMENEENLFDSGLYVGIAGTATALVLQVLQVIEANLLAAYASNLFGIVCVALVKIRHVRACKRRLIMECQSEASGRAAVLA
;
A
#
# COMPACT_ATOMS: atom_id res chain seq x y z
N MET A 1 -18.83 20.79 -34.06
CA MET A 1 -18.83 19.75 -35.11
C MET A 1 -18.64 20.47 -36.44
N LEU A 2 -17.71 20.03 -37.29
CA LEU A 2 -17.43 20.64 -38.60
C LEU A 2 -18.68 20.64 -39.48
N THR A 3 -18.95 21.73 -40.19
CA THR A 3 -20.03 21.82 -41.19
C THR A 3 -19.74 20.90 -42.38
N GLU A 4 -20.78 20.49 -43.12
CA GLU A 4 -20.60 19.59 -44.28
C GLU A 4 -19.68 20.20 -45.34
N THR A 5 -19.81 21.49 -45.61
CA THR A 5 -18.95 22.24 -46.54
C THR A 5 -17.48 22.15 -46.13
N ASN A 6 -17.17 22.33 -44.85
CA ASN A 6 -15.80 22.26 -44.35
C ASN A 6 -15.26 20.82 -44.38
N ARG A 7 -16.10 19.82 -44.10
CA ARG A 7 -15.72 18.40 -44.24
C ARG A 7 -15.39 18.06 -45.69
N ALA A 8 -16.19 18.54 -46.65
CA ALA A 8 -15.95 18.32 -48.07
C ALA A 8 -14.64 18.95 -48.57
N LEU A 9 -14.37 20.20 -48.19
CA LEU A 9 -13.12 20.88 -48.52
C LEU A 9 -11.90 20.17 -47.90
N LEU A 10 -12.00 19.76 -46.63
CA LEU A 10 -10.92 19.05 -45.96
C LEU A 10 -10.65 17.68 -46.62
N ARG A 11 -11.72 16.99 -47.01
CA ARG A 11 -11.66 15.71 -47.71
C ARG A 11 -10.97 15.84 -49.06
N GLU A 12 -11.30 16.87 -49.84
CA GLU A 12 -10.66 17.16 -51.11
C GLU A 12 -9.17 17.48 -50.91
N HIS A 13 -8.85 18.34 -49.94
CA HIS A 13 -7.46 18.66 -49.60
C HIS A 13 -6.66 17.41 -49.20
N LEU A 14 -7.19 16.58 -48.30
CA LEU A 14 -6.53 15.35 -47.85
C LEU A 14 -6.43 14.29 -48.95
N ALA A 15 -7.36 14.26 -49.91
CA ALA A 15 -7.30 13.34 -51.05
C ALA A 15 -6.13 13.65 -52.00
N THR A 16 -5.68 14.91 -52.06
CA THR A 16 -4.47 15.29 -52.83
C THR A 16 -3.16 14.90 -52.16
N ALA A 17 -3.20 14.49 -50.89
CA ALA A 17 -2.00 14.09 -50.16
C ALA A 17 -1.40 12.79 -50.73
N ARG A 18 -0.09 12.81 -51.00
CA ARG A 18 0.66 11.65 -51.53
C ARG A 18 1.06 10.63 -50.47
N SER A 19 0.74 10.87 -49.20
CA SER A 19 1.12 9.97 -48.11
C SER A 19 0.24 8.72 -48.10
N PRO A 20 0.83 7.50 -48.18
CA PRO A 20 0.05 6.27 -48.19
C PRO A 20 -0.73 6.06 -46.88
N GLY A 21 -0.22 6.57 -45.75
CA GLY A 21 -0.92 6.50 -44.47
C GLY A 21 -2.19 7.35 -44.46
N VAL A 22 -2.16 8.55 -45.04
CA VAL A 22 -3.36 9.41 -45.18
C VAL A 22 -4.40 8.73 -46.05
N GLN A 23 -3.98 8.14 -47.18
CA GLN A 23 -4.90 7.41 -48.06
C GLN A 23 -5.52 6.19 -47.39
N ALA A 24 -4.71 5.40 -46.66
CA ALA A 24 -5.21 4.26 -45.90
C ALA A 24 -6.26 4.68 -44.87
N ILE A 25 -6.02 5.78 -44.14
CA ILE A 25 -6.98 6.34 -43.17
C ILE A 25 -8.26 6.80 -43.90
N LEU A 26 -8.17 7.52 -45.02
CA LEU A 26 -9.34 7.99 -45.75
C LEU A 26 -10.19 6.83 -46.33
N GLN A 27 -9.55 5.74 -46.76
CA GLN A 27 -10.23 4.55 -47.26
C GLN A 27 -11.09 3.87 -46.19
N THR A 28 -10.79 4.04 -44.89
CA THR A 28 -11.63 3.50 -43.80
C THR A 28 -13.04 4.08 -43.76
N ARG A 29 -13.30 5.18 -44.50
CA ARG A 29 -14.63 5.77 -44.65
C ARG A 29 -15.63 4.83 -45.35
N GLU A 30 -15.14 3.88 -46.16
CA GLU A 30 -15.97 2.90 -46.85
C GLU A 30 -16.40 1.72 -45.95
N LEU A 31 -15.91 1.66 -44.71
CA LEU A 31 -16.24 0.59 -43.79
C LEU A 31 -17.71 0.68 -43.33
N SER A 32 -18.43 -0.43 -43.46
CA SER A 32 -19.85 -0.54 -43.07
C SER A 32 -20.06 -1.34 -41.78
N SER A 33 -19.05 -2.08 -41.30
CA SER A 33 -19.12 -2.91 -40.10
C SER A 33 -18.48 -2.22 -38.88
N THR A 34 -19.07 -1.11 -38.46
CA THR A 34 -18.72 -0.38 -37.23
C THR A 34 -19.68 -0.78 -36.11
N THR A 35 -19.15 -0.95 -34.89
CA THR A 35 -19.90 -1.42 -33.72
C THR A 35 -20.25 -0.29 -32.74
N GLN A 36 -19.38 0.71 -32.61
CA GLN A 36 -19.50 1.85 -31.70
C GLN A 36 -19.95 3.13 -32.43
N PHE A 37 -19.56 3.29 -33.69
CA PHE A 37 -19.97 4.37 -34.58
C PHE A 37 -21.03 3.92 -35.59
N VAL A 38 -21.83 4.88 -36.05
CA VAL A 38 -22.66 4.71 -37.24
C VAL A 38 -21.77 4.84 -38.49
N PRO A 39 -21.87 3.93 -39.48
CA PRO A 39 -21.11 4.02 -40.72
C PRO A 39 -21.34 5.35 -41.43
N VAL A 40 -20.31 5.87 -42.12
CA VAL A 40 -20.37 7.18 -42.80
C VAL A 40 -21.44 7.23 -43.89
N SER A 41 -21.74 6.09 -44.52
CA SER A 41 -22.79 5.96 -45.54
C SER A 41 -24.22 6.07 -45.01
N ARG A 42 -24.41 6.03 -43.68
CA ARG A 42 -25.74 6.08 -43.03
C ARG A 42 -25.99 7.43 -42.38
N PRO A 43 -27.27 7.85 -42.29
CA PRO A 43 -27.63 9.05 -41.51
C PRO A 43 -27.15 8.90 -40.06
N GLY A 44 -26.33 9.84 -39.60
CA GLY A 44 -25.68 9.79 -38.29
C GLY A 44 -24.18 9.44 -38.31
N GLY A 45 -23.60 9.10 -39.46
CA GLY A 45 -22.17 8.78 -39.60
C GLY A 45 -21.20 9.97 -39.61
N GLN A 46 -21.72 11.20 -39.46
CA GLN A 46 -20.92 12.43 -39.46
C GLN A 46 -19.81 12.48 -38.39
N PRO A 47 -20.01 11.99 -37.15
CA PRO A 47 -18.96 12.00 -36.13
C PRO A 47 -17.79 11.10 -36.49
N LEU A 48 -18.07 9.94 -37.10
CA LEU A 48 -17.03 9.03 -37.58
C LEU A 48 -16.23 9.68 -38.71
N GLU A 49 -16.92 10.27 -39.68
CA GLU A 49 -16.25 10.97 -40.78
C GLU A 49 -15.37 12.13 -40.29
N ALA A 50 -15.90 12.97 -39.40
CA ALA A 50 -15.13 14.09 -38.83
C ALA A 50 -13.89 13.60 -38.07
N THR A 51 -13.99 12.44 -37.41
CA THR A 51 -12.86 11.84 -36.68
C THR A 51 -11.83 11.24 -37.63
N ILE A 52 -12.26 10.55 -38.69
CA ILE A 52 -11.35 10.03 -39.73
C ILE A 52 -10.57 11.19 -40.36
N LEU A 53 -11.26 12.27 -40.72
CA LEU A 53 -10.67 13.47 -41.29
C LEU A 53 -9.70 14.15 -40.31
N LEU A 54 -10.05 14.23 -39.03
CA LEU A 54 -9.17 14.77 -37.98
C LEU A 54 -7.90 13.93 -37.82
N THR A 55 -8.04 12.61 -37.73
CA THR A 55 -6.90 11.68 -37.62
C THR A 55 -6.00 11.75 -38.86
N ALA A 56 -6.59 11.84 -40.06
CA ALA A 56 -5.84 12.01 -41.30
C ALA A 56 -5.07 13.33 -41.33
N LEU A 57 -5.66 14.42 -40.83
CA LEU A 57 -5.00 15.72 -40.76
C LEU A 57 -3.86 15.75 -39.73
N LEU A 58 -4.06 15.14 -38.56
CA LEU A 58 -3.00 14.95 -37.56
C LEU A 58 -1.84 14.11 -38.11
N TYR A 59 -2.15 13.10 -38.93
CA TYR A 59 -1.15 12.26 -39.59
C TYR A 59 -0.37 13.03 -40.66
N GLN A 60 -1.06 13.77 -41.53
CA GLN A 60 -0.43 14.59 -42.57
C GLN A 60 0.45 15.68 -41.98
N ALA A 61 0.05 16.27 -40.85
CA ALA A 61 0.81 17.30 -40.15
C ALA A 61 1.96 16.76 -39.28
N GLU A 62 2.24 15.45 -39.35
CA GLU A 62 3.29 14.77 -38.58
C GLU A 62 3.21 15.05 -37.07
N ARG A 63 1.98 15.10 -36.53
CA ARG A 63 1.73 15.41 -35.10
C ARG A 63 1.71 14.18 -34.21
N PHE A 64 1.71 12.98 -34.78
CA PHE A 64 1.84 11.74 -34.02
C PHE A 64 3.31 11.41 -33.75
N SER A 65 3.58 10.75 -32.62
CA SER A 65 4.87 10.08 -32.44
C SER A 65 5.07 9.01 -33.53
N PRO A 66 6.31 8.65 -33.90
CA PRO A 66 6.55 7.73 -35.01
C PRO A 66 5.93 6.34 -34.79
N LEU A 67 5.96 5.87 -33.54
CA LEU A 67 5.37 4.59 -33.14
C LEU A 67 3.84 4.65 -33.18
N LEU A 68 3.22 5.71 -32.66
CA LEU A 68 1.77 5.89 -32.73
C LEU A 68 1.30 6.05 -34.18
N ALA A 69 2.05 6.77 -35.02
CA ALA A 69 1.74 6.89 -36.45
C ALA A 69 1.76 5.52 -37.16
N GLN A 70 2.73 4.66 -36.81
CA GLN A 70 2.80 3.30 -37.33
C GLN A 70 1.60 2.45 -36.86
N ASP A 71 1.26 2.50 -35.57
CA ASP A 71 0.10 1.78 -35.01
C ASP A 71 -1.21 2.22 -35.71
N ILE A 72 -1.42 3.52 -35.88
CA ILE A 72 -2.61 4.08 -36.54
C ILE A 72 -2.68 3.62 -38.00
N ARG A 73 -1.57 3.67 -38.72
CA ARG A 73 -1.50 3.24 -40.12
C ARG A 73 -1.78 1.74 -40.26
N THR A 74 -1.14 0.91 -39.44
CA THR A 74 -1.33 -0.55 -39.48
C THR A 74 -2.76 -0.93 -39.11
N ALA A 75 -3.37 -0.25 -38.13
CA ALA A 75 -4.78 -0.44 -37.77
C ALA A 75 -5.72 -0.07 -38.93
N ALA A 76 -5.46 1.04 -39.64
CA ALA A 76 -6.24 1.45 -40.81
C ALA A 76 -6.10 0.46 -41.98
N GLU A 77 -4.88 0.04 -42.32
CA GLU A 77 -4.61 -0.94 -43.37
C GLU A 77 -5.28 -2.29 -43.07
N LYS A 78 -5.16 -2.78 -41.82
CA LYS A 78 -5.81 -4.01 -41.37
C LYS A 78 -7.33 -3.90 -41.42
N ALA A 79 -7.90 -2.77 -41.02
CA ALA A 79 -9.34 -2.52 -41.11
C ALA A 79 -9.84 -2.52 -42.56
N ASN A 80 -9.10 -1.91 -43.49
CA ASN A 80 -9.45 -1.92 -44.91
C ASN A 80 -9.35 -3.33 -45.52
N ALA A 81 -8.31 -4.11 -45.19
CA ALA A 81 -8.10 -5.46 -45.70
C ALA A 81 -9.13 -6.47 -45.18
N SER A 82 -9.40 -6.44 -43.88
CA SER A 82 -10.37 -7.33 -43.21
C SER A 82 -11.82 -6.87 -43.37
N ARG A 83 -12.03 -5.64 -43.83
CA ARG A 83 -13.31 -4.91 -43.81
C ARG A 83 -13.94 -4.80 -42.41
N LEU A 84 -13.21 -5.09 -41.33
CA LEU A 84 -13.68 -5.03 -39.94
C LEU A 84 -13.07 -3.82 -39.21
N ALA A 85 -13.90 -3.02 -38.56
CA ALA A 85 -13.44 -1.77 -37.96
C ALA A 85 -12.82 -1.90 -36.55
N GLY A 86 -12.93 -3.04 -35.85
CA GLY A 86 -12.76 -3.14 -34.39
C GLY A 86 -11.63 -2.32 -33.73
N GLU A 87 -10.37 -2.58 -34.06
CA GLU A 87 -9.21 -1.87 -33.47
C GLU A 87 -9.14 -0.39 -33.93
N TRP A 88 -9.38 -0.15 -35.22
CA TRP A 88 -9.42 1.19 -35.82
C TRP A 88 -10.51 2.07 -35.20
N GLU A 89 -11.68 1.49 -34.99
CA GLU A 89 -12.85 2.15 -34.42
C GLU A 89 -12.58 2.60 -32.98
N THR A 90 -11.87 1.78 -32.21
CA THR A 90 -11.44 2.11 -30.85
C THR A 90 -10.49 3.31 -30.86
N ILE A 91 -9.51 3.32 -31.78
CA ILE A 91 -8.59 4.46 -31.95
C ILE A 91 -9.35 5.73 -32.35
N CYS A 92 -10.30 5.65 -33.28
CA CYS A 92 -11.16 6.78 -33.64
C CYS A 92 -11.94 7.30 -32.42
N MET A 93 -12.54 6.42 -31.63
CA MET A 93 -13.26 6.83 -30.41
C MET A 93 -12.35 7.51 -29.39
N ASP A 94 -11.12 7.03 -29.26
CA ASP A 94 -10.12 7.61 -28.35
C ASP A 94 -9.68 9.00 -28.81
N VAL A 95 -9.37 9.16 -30.11
CA VAL A 95 -9.05 10.46 -30.71
C VAL A 95 -10.23 11.43 -30.57
N LEU A 96 -11.46 11.00 -30.86
CA LEU A 96 -12.65 11.83 -30.72
C LEU A 96 -12.88 12.26 -29.27
N THR A 97 -12.64 11.37 -28.30
CA THR A 97 -12.81 11.70 -26.88
C THR A 97 -11.84 12.80 -26.46
N LEU A 98 -10.59 12.73 -26.88
CA LEU A 98 -9.60 13.78 -26.57
C LEU A 98 -9.87 15.07 -27.33
N ALA A 99 -10.22 14.98 -28.63
CA ALA A 99 -10.51 16.15 -29.45
C ALA A 99 -11.73 16.95 -28.96
N ARG A 100 -12.67 16.31 -28.25
CA ARG A 100 -13.79 17.01 -27.60
C ARG A 100 -13.40 17.75 -26.32
N ARG A 101 -12.24 17.45 -25.74
CA ARG A 101 -11.77 17.97 -24.44
C ARG A 101 -10.59 18.93 -24.57
N LEU A 102 -9.83 18.83 -25.65
CA LEU A 102 -8.59 19.55 -25.88
C LEU A 102 -8.73 20.49 -27.08
N ASP A 103 -8.08 21.65 -26.98
CA ASP A 103 -7.88 22.53 -28.13
C ASP A 103 -6.92 21.90 -29.14
N TRP A 104 -6.94 22.36 -30.39
CA TRP A 104 -6.10 21.84 -31.48
C TRP A 104 -4.61 21.76 -31.11
N ILE A 105 -4.07 22.81 -30.50
CA ILE A 105 -2.66 22.87 -30.08
C ILE A 105 -2.39 21.83 -28.99
N GLN A 106 -3.28 21.73 -28.00
CA GLN A 106 -3.12 20.80 -26.89
C GLN A 106 -3.21 19.35 -27.35
N LEU A 107 -4.11 19.06 -28.29
CA LEU A 107 -4.23 17.76 -28.92
C LEU A 107 -2.95 17.40 -29.68
N CYS A 108 -2.42 18.31 -30.50
CA CYS A 108 -1.18 18.09 -31.24
C CYS A 108 0.01 17.78 -30.32
N GLU A 109 0.19 18.58 -29.25
CA GLU A 109 1.30 18.36 -28.32
C GLU A 109 1.17 17.04 -27.56
N LEU A 110 -0.05 16.65 -27.15
CA LEU A 110 -0.26 15.36 -26.48
C LEU A 110 -0.02 14.18 -27.43
N MET A 111 -0.56 14.24 -28.66
CA MET A 111 -0.39 13.19 -29.68
C MET A 111 1.07 12.97 -30.08
N ARG A 112 1.90 14.02 -29.98
CA ARG A 112 3.32 13.96 -30.29
C ARG A 112 4.13 13.20 -29.23
N VAL A 113 3.67 13.21 -27.98
CA VAL A 113 4.36 12.60 -26.84
C VAL A 113 3.87 11.17 -26.58
N LEU A 114 2.65 10.82 -26.98
CA LEU A 114 2.08 9.49 -26.79
C LEU A 114 2.85 8.42 -27.60
N PRO A 115 3.38 7.36 -26.96
CA PRO A 115 4.25 6.41 -27.64
C PRO A 115 3.49 5.39 -28.50
N ASN A 116 2.27 4.98 -28.13
CA ASN A 116 1.55 3.91 -28.82
C ASN A 116 0.03 4.03 -28.65
N ALA A 117 -0.72 3.24 -29.42
CA ALA A 117 -2.19 3.23 -29.36
C ALA A 117 -2.73 2.80 -27.98
N LYS A 118 -1.98 1.97 -27.24
CA LYS A 118 -2.35 1.55 -25.89
C LYS A 118 -2.30 2.71 -24.88
N ALA A 119 -1.24 3.51 -24.91
CA ALA A 119 -1.08 4.68 -24.05
C ALA A 119 -2.13 5.75 -24.36
N LEU A 120 -2.53 5.87 -25.63
CA LEU A 120 -3.67 6.70 -26.05
C LEU A 120 -4.96 6.25 -25.34
N GLY A 121 -5.27 4.94 -25.38
CA GLY A 121 -6.44 4.39 -24.71
C GLY A 121 -6.40 4.55 -23.17
N GLU A 122 -5.25 4.31 -22.54
CA GLU A 122 -5.08 4.51 -21.09
C GLU A 122 -5.25 5.99 -20.68
N CYS A 123 -4.74 6.93 -21.48
CA CYS A 123 -4.92 8.36 -21.27
C CYS A 123 -6.40 8.76 -21.42
N VAL A 124 -7.10 8.22 -22.42
CA VAL A 124 -8.54 8.46 -22.62
C VAL A 124 -9.36 7.90 -21.47
N GLN A 125 -9.03 6.69 -20.99
CA GLN A 125 -9.70 6.09 -19.85
C GLN A 125 -9.57 6.99 -18.62
N LEU A 126 -8.38 7.51 -18.33
CA LEU A 126 -8.18 8.44 -17.22
C LEU A 126 -8.94 9.76 -17.42
N ALA A 127 -8.98 10.29 -18.65
CA ALA A 127 -9.75 11.49 -18.98
C ALA A 127 -11.27 11.29 -18.79
N LYS A 128 -11.78 10.07 -18.98
CA LYS A 128 -13.19 9.70 -18.74
C LYS A 128 -13.49 9.51 -17.25
N VAL A 129 -12.61 8.82 -16.52
CA VAL A 129 -12.84 8.43 -15.11
C VAL A 129 -12.58 9.58 -14.13
N ALA A 130 -11.61 10.45 -14.41
CA ALA A 130 -11.22 11.55 -13.53
C ALA A 130 -11.08 12.87 -14.32
N PRO A 131 -12.20 13.45 -14.81
CA PRO A 131 -12.16 14.65 -15.64
C PRO A 131 -11.54 15.86 -14.91
N ASP A 132 -11.78 16.01 -13.61
CA ASP A 132 -11.28 17.14 -12.82
C ASP A 132 -9.74 17.14 -12.69
N ASN A 133 -9.12 15.96 -12.77
CA ASN A 133 -7.68 15.80 -12.64
C ASN A 133 -6.97 15.73 -14.01
N PHE A 134 -7.71 15.87 -15.12
CA PHE A 134 -7.14 15.75 -16.45
C PHE A 134 -6.10 16.82 -16.76
N ALA A 135 -6.27 18.05 -16.25
CA ALA A 135 -5.27 19.11 -16.38
C ALA A 135 -3.91 18.73 -15.73
N GLN A 136 -3.95 18.02 -14.59
CA GLN A 136 -2.75 17.55 -13.90
C GLN A 136 -2.09 16.40 -14.67
N LEU A 137 -2.88 15.46 -15.19
CA LEU A 137 -2.40 14.40 -16.08
C LEU A 137 -1.71 14.98 -17.32
N TYR A 138 -2.37 15.93 -17.99
CA TYR A 138 -1.86 16.58 -19.19
C TYR A 138 -0.54 17.31 -18.92
N THR A 139 -0.50 18.12 -17.86
CA THR A 139 0.71 18.87 -17.46
C THR A 139 1.86 17.94 -17.12
N ALA A 140 1.61 16.90 -16.32
CA ALA A 140 2.63 15.90 -15.97
C ALA A 140 3.14 15.14 -17.19
N SER A 141 2.24 14.78 -18.11
CA SER A 141 2.58 14.08 -19.35
C SER A 141 3.50 14.89 -20.25
N LEU A 142 3.20 16.18 -20.44
CA LEU A 142 4.06 17.07 -21.23
C LEU A 142 5.40 17.36 -20.55
N LEU A 143 5.39 17.59 -19.24
CA LEU A 143 6.59 17.94 -18.48
C LEU A 143 7.61 16.80 -18.44
N THR A 144 7.14 15.56 -18.33
CA THR A 144 7.99 14.37 -18.26
C THR A 144 8.24 13.70 -19.61
N ARG A 145 7.47 14.07 -20.64
CA ARG A 145 7.43 13.42 -21.95
C ARG A 145 7.16 11.90 -21.88
N ALA A 146 6.46 11.44 -20.83
CA ALA A 146 6.17 10.02 -20.58
C ALA A 146 4.71 9.82 -20.11
N PRO A 147 3.72 10.06 -20.99
CA PRO A 147 2.30 9.95 -20.67
C PRO A 147 1.90 8.52 -20.25
N ASP A 148 2.58 7.52 -20.77
CA ASP A 148 2.44 6.11 -20.42
C ASP A 148 2.77 5.85 -18.96
N LYS A 149 3.90 6.37 -18.46
CA LYS A 149 4.30 6.23 -17.05
C LYS A 149 3.33 6.95 -16.14
N VAL A 150 2.87 8.15 -16.50
CA VAL A 150 1.89 8.90 -15.72
C VAL A 150 0.55 8.16 -15.68
N ALA A 151 0.08 7.66 -16.81
CA ALA A 151 -1.16 6.91 -16.89
C ALA A 151 -1.10 5.61 -16.07
N ALA A 152 -0.03 4.84 -16.21
CA ALA A 152 0.20 3.63 -15.44
C ALA A 152 0.26 3.90 -13.92
N TYR A 153 0.90 4.99 -13.51
CA TYR A 153 0.95 5.40 -12.10
C TYR A 153 -0.44 5.71 -11.55
N LEU A 154 -1.23 6.53 -12.26
CA LEU A 154 -2.58 6.88 -11.81
C LEU A 154 -3.52 5.67 -11.83
N LEU A 155 -3.45 4.81 -12.84
CA LEU A 155 -4.25 3.58 -12.88
C LEU A 155 -3.92 2.62 -11.71
N ARG A 156 -2.69 2.67 -11.20
CA ARG A 156 -2.24 1.85 -10.06
C ARG A 156 -2.66 2.43 -8.71
N PHE A 157 -2.56 3.75 -8.53
CA PHE A 157 -2.72 4.39 -7.22
C PHE A 157 -4.02 5.21 -7.06
N GLY A 158 -4.85 5.32 -8.09
CA GLY A 158 -6.15 5.96 -7.95
C GLY A 158 -6.06 7.43 -7.51
N LYS A 159 -6.99 7.84 -6.64
CA LYS A 159 -7.03 9.20 -6.07
C LYS A 159 -5.78 9.55 -5.26
N ALA A 160 -5.20 8.60 -4.53
CA ALA A 160 -3.94 8.81 -3.83
C ALA A 160 -2.83 9.18 -4.82
N GLY A 161 -2.77 8.51 -5.97
CA GLY A 161 -1.84 8.84 -7.05
C GLY A 161 -2.03 10.26 -7.60
N THR A 162 -3.26 10.77 -7.68
CA THR A 162 -3.49 12.16 -8.12
C THR A 162 -2.99 13.18 -7.10
N ALA A 163 -3.18 12.90 -5.81
CA ALA A 163 -2.65 13.76 -4.74
C ALA A 163 -1.11 13.77 -4.77
N ASP A 164 -0.49 12.61 -4.96
CA ASP A 164 0.96 12.48 -5.08
C ASP A 164 1.49 13.25 -6.29
N LEU A 165 0.82 13.13 -7.43
CA LEU A 165 1.19 13.82 -8.65
C LEU A 165 1.08 15.34 -8.49
N LYS A 166 0.02 15.83 -7.83
CA LYS A 166 -0.14 17.26 -7.51
C LYS A 166 1.01 17.77 -6.64
N GLN A 167 1.42 17.00 -5.63
CA GLN A 167 2.53 17.38 -4.76
C GLN A 167 3.88 17.36 -5.51
N ALA A 168 4.09 16.39 -6.40
CA ALA A 168 5.27 16.33 -7.24
C ALA A 168 5.32 17.49 -8.24
N LEU A 169 4.20 17.82 -8.88
CA LEU A 169 4.09 18.97 -9.80
C LEU A 169 4.43 20.28 -9.09
N ALA A 170 4.00 20.47 -7.84
CA ALA A 170 4.36 21.63 -7.04
C ALA A 170 5.87 21.75 -6.76
N LYS A 171 6.62 20.65 -6.84
CA LYS A 171 8.08 20.61 -6.66
C LYS A 171 8.87 20.63 -7.99
N GLY A 172 8.19 20.63 -9.13
CA GLY A 172 8.78 20.75 -10.46
C GLY A 172 9.08 19.43 -11.17
N ALA A 173 9.69 19.53 -12.37
CA ALA A 173 9.84 18.42 -13.32
C ALA A 173 10.63 17.22 -12.77
N GLY A 174 11.75 17.47 -12.09
CA GLY A 174 12.59 16.40 -11.52
C GLY A 174 11.86 15.58 -10.44
N ALA A 175 10.97 16.21 -9.68
CA ALA A 175 10.17 15.51 -8.68
C ALA A 175 9.12 14.60 -9.33
N VAL A 176 8.49 15.04 -10.41
CA VAL A 176 7.55 14.20 -11.18
C VAL A 176 8.29 13.03 -11.83
N GLN A 177 9.45 13.27 -12.46
CA GLN A 177 10.26 12.19 -13.02
C GLN A 177 10.66 11.16 -11.97
N LEU A 178 11.15 11.60 -10.80
CA LEU A 178 11.51 10.72 -9.70
C LEU A 178 10.31 9.88 -9.20
N LEU A 179 9.12 10.48 -9.11
CA LEU A 179 7.89 9.77 -8.72
C LEU A 179 7.56 8.66 -9.72
N LEU A 180 7.59 8.98 -11.02
CA LEU A 180 7.26 8.05 -12.09
C LEU A 180 8.28 6.92 -12.22
N ASP A 181 9.58 7.22 -12.11
CA ASP A 181 10.64 6.22 -12.23
C ASP A 181 10.67 5.26 -11.04
N ARG A 182 10.35 5.75 -9.84
CA ARG A 182 10.24 4.88 -8.66
C ARG A 182 8.92 4.14 -8.61
N SER A 183 7.84 4.70 -9.17
CA SER A 183 6.49 4.11 -9.18
C SER A 183 5.96 3.74 -7.78
N LEU A 184 6.30 4.57 -6.78
CA LEU A 184 5.96 4.39 -5.38
C LEU A 184 5.12 5.58 -4.88
N PRO A 185 4.14 5.35 -3.98
CA PRO A 185 3.32 6.41 -3.41
C PRO A 185 4.15 7.34 -2.52
N LEU A 186 3.74 8.60 -2.41
CA LEU A 186 4.40 9.54 -1.50
C LEU A 186 4.02 9.25 -0.06
N GLY A 187 5.02 9.25 0.82
CA GLY A 187 4.83 9.17 2.26
C GLY A 187 4.33 10.47 2.88
N PRO A 188 3.85 10.43 4.13
CA PRO A 188 3.52 11.65 4.85
C PRO A 188 4.72 12.59 4.87
N ALA A 189 4.47 13.89 4.63
CA ALA A 189 5.51 14.90 4.59
C ALA A 189 6.25 14.94 5.94
N ARG A 190 7.50 14.48 5.95
CA ARG A 190 8.41 14.58 7.10
C ARG A 190 9.52 15.54 6.77
N LEU A 191 9.82 16.44 7.71
CA LEU A 191 10.98 17.32 7.64
C LEU A 191 12.23 16.44 7.59
N THR A 192 12.84 16.35 6.41
CA THR A 192 14.06 15.60 6.18
C THR A 192 15.15 16.60 5.77
N PRO A 193 16.26 16.69 6.52
CA PRO A 193 17.40 17.47 6.11
C PRO A 193 17.84 17.10 4.69
N GLY A 194 18.10 18.10 3.84
CA GLY A 194 18.38 17.89 2.41
C GLY A 194 19.56 16.96 2.14
N PHE A 195 20.58 16.94 3.02
CA PHE A 195 21.70 16.02 2.89
C PHE A 195 21.27 14.55 3.04
N LEU A 196 20.39 14.22 4.00
CA LEU A 196 19.88 12.86 4.15
C LEU A 196 19.07 12.42 2.94
N ALA A 197 18.35 13.36 2.30
CA ALA A 197 17.59 13.07 1.08
C ALA A 197 18.50 12.69 -0.11
N GLY A 198 19.67 13.34 -0.25
CA GLY A 198 20.64 12.94 -1.29
C GLY A 198 21.16 11.52 -1.08
N TRP A 199 21.50 11.17 0.16
CA TRP A 199 22.01 9.85 0.50
C TRP A 199 20.94 8.75 0.40
N THR A 200 19.69 9.03 0.77
CA THR A 200 18.58 8.07 0.59
C THR A 200 18.31 7.77 -0.88
N LEU A 201 18.48 8.76 -1.76
CA LEU A 201 18.30 8.59 -3.20
C LEU A 201 19.45 7.79 -3.83
N ALA A 202 20.70 8.06 -3.42
CA ALA A 202 21.88 7.38 -3.95
C ALA A 202 22.00 5.92 -3.48
N ALA A 203 21.77 5.66 -2.18
CA ALA A 203 21.95 4.34 -1.58
C ALA A 203 20.75 3.93 -0.72
N PRO A 204 19.58 3.61 -1.32
CA PRO A 204 18.36 3.33 -0.58
C PRO A 204 18.49 2.12 0.35
N ARG A 205 19.17 1.06 -0.10
CA ARG A 205 19.42 -0.14 0.73
C ARG A 205 20.40 0.14 1.86
N GLY A 206 21.42 0.98 1.62
CA GLY A 206 22.40 1.38 2.63
C GLY A 206 21.75 2.21 3.74
N MET A 207 20.90 3.17 3.37
CA MET A 207 20.18 3.98 4.36
C MET A 207 19.14 3.16 5.13
N LEU A 208 18.50 2.18 4.50
CA LEU A 208 17.61 1.24 5.20
C LEU A 208 18.40 0.39 6.20
N ALA A 209 19.58 -0.12 5.83
CA ALA A 209 20.46 -0.84 6.75
C ALA A 209 20.92 0.07 7.90
N ALA A 210 21.31 1.32 7.62
CA ALA A 210 21.68 2.30 8.63
C ALA A 210 20.52 2.57 9.60
N LYS A 211 19.28 2.72 9.10
CA LYS A 211 18.08 2.85 9.92
C LYS A 211 17.91 1.66 10.86
N VAL A 212 18.01 0.43 10.35
CA VAL A 212 17.90 -0.79 11.16
C VAL A 212 19.00 -0.88 12.21
N ILE A 213 20.25 -0.58 11.84
CA ILE A 213 21.39 -0.54 12.76
C ILE A 213 21.16 0.49 13.87
N CYS A 214 20.71 1.70 13.54
CA CYS A 214 20.41 2.72 14.55
C CYS A 214 19.32 2.24 15.54
N PHE A 215 18.27 1.56 15.07
CA PHE A 215 17.26 0.98 15.97
C PHE A 215 17.81 -0.16 16.83
N LEU A 216 18.67 -1.02 16.28
CA LEU A 216 19.34 -2.08 17.04
C LEU A 216 20.31 -1.51 18.08
N LEU A 217 21.07 -0.46 17.74
CA LEU A 217 21.94 0.26 18.66
C LEU A 217 21.13 0.97 19.76
N ALA A 218 19.97 1.54 19.43
CA ALA A 218 19.06 2.10 20.43
C ALA A 218 18.53 1.01 21.39
N GLY A 219 18.19 -0.18 20.86
CA GLY A 219 17.83 -1.35 21.68
C GLY A 219 18.98 -1.82 22.58
N LEU A 220 20.21 -1.84 22.05
CA LEU A 220 21.40 -2.18 22.81
C LEU A 220 21.70 -1.14 23.91
N GLY A 221 21.58 0.14 23.60
CA GLY A 221 21.73 1.23 24.57
C GLY A 221 20.69 1.12 25.69
N PHE A 222 19.44 0.86 25.34
CA PHE A 222 18.37 0.59 26.31
C PHE A 222 18.72 -0.60 27.21
N PHE A 223 19.22 -1.71 26.63
CA PHE A 223 19.67 -2.87 27.39
C PHE A 223 20.81 -2.53 28.37
N LEU A 224 21.80 -1.76 27.93
CA LEU A 224 22.94 -1.36 28.77
C LEU A 224 22.49 -0.45 29.93
N VAL A 225 21.69 0.57 29.64
CA VAL A 225 21.14 1.47 30.67
C VAL A 225 20.28 0.69 31.66
N TRP A 226 19.41 -0.20 31.18
CA TRP A 226 18.60 -1.05 32.04
C TRP A 226 19.45 -1.98 32.92
N ARG A 227 20.58 -2.47 32.40
CA ARG A 227 21.54 -3.26 33.16
C ARG A 227 22.14 -2.48 34.33
N GLU A 228 22.54 -1.23 34.09
CA GLU A 228 23.14 -0.37 35.12
C GLU A 228 22.13 0.10 36.18
N LEU A 229 20.88 0.42 35.79
CA LEU A 229 19.84 0.85 36.76
C LEU A 229 19.30 -0.29 37.63
N SER A 230 19.43 -1.54 37.19
CA SER A 230 18.97 -2.72 37.93
C SER A 230 20.13 -3.70 38.16
N PRO A 231 21.13 -3.31 38.98
CA PRO A 231 22.28 -4.15 39.23
C PRO A 231 21.85 -5.41 39.98
N VAL A 232 22.11 -6.55 39.36
CA VAL A 232 21.86 -7.87 39.94
C VAL A 232 23.03 -8.16 40.88
N GLN A 233 22.91 -7.81 42.18
CA GLN A 233 23.95 -8.00 43.22
C GLN A 233 24.59 -9.40 43.19
N ALA A 234 25.81 -9.56 42.66
CA ALA A 234 26.37 -10.89 42.33
C ALA A 234 26.85 -11.74 43.53
N ASP A 235 26.67 -11.29 44.77
CA ASP A 235 27.29 -11.91 45.93
C ASP A 235 26.75 -13.33 46.17
N GLY A 236 27.58 -14.33 45.86
CA GLY A 236 27.32 -15.77 46.06
C GLY A 236 26.47 -16.47 44.99
N ARG A 237 26.20 -15.85 43.83
CA ARG A 237 25.22 -16.37 42.85
C ARG A 237 25.78 -17.41 41.87
N ALA A 238 24.97 -18.42 41.51
CA ALA A 238 25.29 -19.34 40.42
C ALA A 238 25.34 -18.61 39.06
N ALA A 239 26.48 -18.72 38.35
CA ALA A 239 26.72 -18.05 37.06
C ALA A 239 25.65 -18.35 35.97
N ALA A 240 24.89 -19.44 36.12
CA ALA A 240 23.78 -19.77 35.23
C ALA A 240 22.56 -18.83 35.41
N GLY A 241 22.23 -18.44 36.65
CA GLY A 241 21.08 -17.58 36.94
C GLY A 241 21.26 -16.15 36.44
N VAL A 242 22.47 -15.61 36.60
CA VAL A 242 22.84 -14.27 36.12
C VAL A 242 22.82 -14.22 34.58
N ARG A 243 23.38 -15.22 33.89
CA ARG A 243 23.32 -15.34 32.42
C ARG A 243 21.87 -15.42 31.91
N MET A 244 20.99 -16.09 32.63
CA MET A 244 19.58 -16.21 32.25
C MET A 244 18.81 -14.89 32.39
N ILE A 245 19.06 -14.10 33.44
CA ILE A 245 18.48 -12.75 33.58
C ILE A 245 18.97 -11.81 32.48
N HIS A 246 20.25 -11.85 32.13
CA HIS A 246 20.78 -11.07 31.00
C HIS A 246 20.14 -11.48 29.67
N GLY A 247 19.93 -12.78 29.44
CA GLY A 247 19.21 -13.27 28.27
C GLY A 247 17.76 -12.77 28.20
N GLN A 248 17.04 -12.74 29.32
CA GLN A 248 15.67 -12.20 29.38
C GLN A 248 15.63 -10.68 29.13
N ARG A 249 16.58 -9.92 29.68
CA ARG A 249 16.71 -8.48 29.40
C ARG A 249 17.02 -8.20 27.93
N ALA A 250 17.88 -9.00 27.31
CA ALA A 250 18.20 -8.90 25.89
C ALA A 250 16.98 -9.19 25.02
N ALA A 251 16.15 -10.17 25.40
CA ALA A 251 14.90 -10.47 24.70
C ALA A 251 13.91 -9.29 24.75
N VAL A 252 13.74 -8.65 25.91
CA VAL A 252 12.87 -7.47 26.05
C VAL A 252 13.40 -6.30 25.23
N ALA A 253 14.71 -6.03 25.26
CA ALA A 253 15.33 -4.98 24.46
C ALA A 253 15.19 -5.21 22.96
N LEU A 254 15.33 -6.46 22.50
CA LEU A 254 15.10 -6.85 21.11
C LEU A 254 13.64 -6.63 20.69
N VAL A 255 12.68 -7.04 21.52
CA VAL A 255 11.26 -6.79 21.25
C VAL A 255 10.96 -5.30 21.14
N MET A 256 11.51 -4.48 22.04
CA MET A 256 11.34 -3.02 21.97
C MET A 256 11.96 -2.42 20.71
N ALA A 257 13.15 -2.87 20.30
CA ALA A 257 13.79 -2.42 19.06
C ALA A 257 12.95 -2.78 17.83
N LEU A 258 12.40 -4.00 17.78
CA LEU A 258 11.50 -4.44 16.71
C LEU A 258 10.19 -3.62 16.69
N MET A 259 9.65 -3.28 17.87
CA MET A 259 8.45 -2.45 17.99
C MET A 259 8.67 -1.04 17.45
N LEU A 260 9.81 -0.41 17.81
CA LEU A 260 10.19 0.91 17.29
C LEU A 260 10.43 0.90 15.79
N LEU A 261 11.06 -0.16 15.27
CA LEU A 261 11.24 -0.35 13.83
C LEU A 261 9.91 -0.44 13.10
N ALA A 262 8.96 -1.22 13.63
CA ALA A 262 7.62 -1.37 13.06
C ALA A 262 6.83 -0.04 13.10
N ALA A 263 6.87 0.68 14.23
CA ALA A 263 6.24 1.99 14.37
C ALA A 263 6.86 3.05 13.43
N GLY A 264 8.14 2.88 13.07
CA GLY A 264 8.86 3.75 12.15
C GLY A 264 8.53 3.56 10.67
N GLU A 265 7.68 2.59 10.32
CA GLU A 265 7.35 2.23 8.93
C GLU A 265 5.85 2.44 8.64
N PRO A 266 5.44 3.60 8.08
CA PRO A 266 4.03 3.94 7.88
C PRO A 266 3.32 3.08 6.81
N PHE A 267 4.07 2.38 5.96
CA PHE A 267 3.55 1.57 4.87
C PHE A 267 3.45 0.07 5.17
N LEU A 268 3.97 -0.38 6.31
CA LEU A 268 3.84 -1.77 6.73
C LEU A 268 2.37 -2.20 6.90
N LEU A 269 1.50 -1.25 7.27
CA LEU A 269 0.10 -1.49 7.60
C LEU A 269 -0.89 -1.09 6.49
N LYS A 270 -0.42 -0.45 5.41
CA LYS A 270 -1.27 0.01 4.30
C LYS A 270 -0.97 -0.76 3.01
N PRO A 271 -1.97 -1.38 2.35
CA PRO A 271 -1.75 -2.01 1.06
C PRO A 271 -1.25 -0.98 0.05
N LEU A 272 -0.17 -1.30 -0.66
CA LEU A 272 0.42 -0.44 -1.69
C LEU A 272 -0.50 -0.41 -2.94
N GLY A 273 -1.48 0.48 -2.91
CA GLY A 273 -2.34 0.84 -4.04
C GLY A 273 -3.77 0.30 -3.94
N SER A 274 -4.74 1.20 -4.08
CA SER A 274 -6.12 0.87 -4.45
C SER A 274 -6.29 1.20 -5.95
N PRO A 275 -6.51 0.21 -6.83
CA PRO A 275 -6.71 0.47 -8.25
C PRO A 275 -8.14 0.99 -8.50
N GLU A 276 -8.47 2.16 -7.95
CA GLU A 276 -9.80 2.79 -8.03
C GLU A 276 -10.14 3.27 -9.45
N PHE A 277 -9.13 3.60 -10.26
CA PHE A 277 -9.33 4.05 -11.65
C PHE A 277 -9.36 2.91 -12.67
N ARG A 278 -9.25 1.63 -12.24
CA ARG A 278 -9.59 0.52 -13.14
C ARG A 278 -11.09 0.48 -13.32
N LEU A 279 -11.53 0.69 -14.55
CA LEU A 279 -12.92 0.55 -14.95
C LEU A 279 -13.42 -0.83 -14.48
N ARG A 280 -14.47 -0.85 -13.65
CA ARG A 280 -15.29 -2.04 -13.51
C ARG A 280 -15.89 -2.30 -14.88
N LEU A 281 -15.43 -3.35 -15.56
CA LEU A 281 -16.08 -3.88 -16.74
C LEU A 281 -17.49 -4.31 -16.33
N ASN A 282 -18.46 -3.41 -16.46
CA ASN A 282 -19.86 -3.79 -16.53
C ASN A 282 -20.01 -4.47 -17.89
N LEU A 283 -19.81 -5.79 -17.95
CA LEU A 283 -20.30 -6.57 -19.07
C LEU A 283 -21.80 -6.30 -19.16
N PRO A 284 -22.30 -5.69 -20.25
CA PRO A 284 -23.73 -5.69 -20.48
C PRO A 284 -24.09 -7.16 -20.70
N VAL A 285 -24.76 -7.75 -19.71
CA VAL A 285 -25.41 -9.05 -19.87
C VAL A 285 -26.36 -8.88 -21.04
N LEU A 286 -26.01 -9.48 -22.18
CA LEU A 286 -26.88 -9.59 -23.33
C LEU A 286 -28.14 -10.32 -22.86
N THR A 287 -29.23 -9.56 -22.80
CA THR A 287 -30.58 -10.04 -22.49
C THR A 287 -30.98 -11.14 -23.46
N ASN A 288 -31.26 -12.32 -22.91
CA ASN A 288 -32.40 -13.17 -23.28
C ASN A 288 -32.62 -14.26 -22.21
N SER A 289 -33.17 -13.87 -21.05
CA SER A 289 -34.14 -14.68 -20.30
C SER A 289 -34.65 -13.90 -19.07
N PRO A 290 -35.91 -14.14 -18.66
CA PRO A 290 -36.65 -13.21 -17.81
C PRO A 290 -36.36 -13.41 -16.31
N VAL A 291 -36.45 -12.29 -15.58
CA VAL A 291 -36.51 -12.13 -14.11
C VAL A 291 -35.21 -12.40 -13.33
N PRO A 292 -34.62 -11.38 -12.67
CA PRO A 292 -33.66 -11.60 -11.60
C PRO A 292 -34.38 -11.54 -10.25
N THR A 293 -34.83 -12.70 -9.76
CA THR A 293 -34.87 -12.97 -8.32
C THR A 293 -33.64 -13.80 -7.99
N GLY A 294 -32.87 -13.37 -6.99
CA GLY A 294 -31.78 -14.18 -6.43
C GLY A 294 -30.43 -13.51 -6.49
N LYS A 295 -30.01 -13.01 -5.33
CA LYS A 295 -28.60 -12.78 -4.96
C LYS A 295 -27.77 -13.99 -5.40
N THR A 296 -26.92 -13.82 -6.39
CA THR A 296 -25.83 -14.74 -6.67
C THR A 296 -24.53 -13.95 -6.61
N GLU A 297 -24.04 -13.78 -5.38
CA GLU A 297 -22.61 -13.62 -5.13
C GLU A 297 -21.91 -14.82 -5.78
N LYS A 298 -21.27 -14.59 -6.93
CA LYS A 298 -20.25 -15.52 -7.41
C LYS A 298 -19.07 -15.39 -6.44
N VAL A 299 -19.06 -16.28 -5.45
CA VAL A 299 -17.92 -16.57 -4.59
C VAL A 299 -16.79 -17.05 -5.50
N THR A 300 -15.95 -16.10 -5.92
CA THR A 300 -14.61 -16.44 -6.35
C THR A 300 -13.94 -16.95 -5.09
N ALA A 301 -13.44 -18.19 -5.11
CA ALA A 301 -12.71 -18.80 -4.02
C ALA A 301 -11.41 -18.01 -3.77
N THR A 302 -11.56 -16.89 -3.06
CA THR A 302 -10.46 -16.12 -2.51
C THR A 302 -9.99 -16.93 -1.33
N LYS A 303 -8.87 -17.64 -1.49
CA LYS A 303 -8.05 -18.10 -0.36
C LYS A 303 -8.05 -16.96 0.67
N PRO A 304 -8.35 -17.18 1.96
CA PRO A 304 -8.44 -16.11 2.93
C PRO A 304 -7.04 -15.50 3.04
N ARG A 305 -6.81 -14.45 2.25
CA ARG A 305 -5.60 -13.66 2.31
C ARG A 305 -5.82 -12.78 3.52
N MET A 306 -5.39 -13.26 4.69
CA MET A 306 -5.24 -12.36 5.82
C MET A 306 -4.41 -11.19 5.33
N ASP A 307 -4.97 -9.98 5.45
CA ASP A 307 -4.22 -8.78 5.13
C ASP A 307 -2.94 -8.76 5.95
N LEU A 308 -1.84 -8.38 5.30
CA LEU A 308 -0.52 -8.29 5.91
C LEU A 308 -0.55 -7.42 7.17
N SER A 309 -1.42 -6.40 7.18
CA SER A 309 -1.68 -5.52 8.31
C SER A 309 -2.25 -6.25 9.54
N THR A 310 -3.17 -7.21 9.32
CA THR A 310 -3.71 -8.08 10.39
C THR A 310 -2.64 -8.97 10.98
N ILE A 311 -1.85 -9.61 10.12
CA ILE A 311 -0.76 -10.49 10.57
C ILE A 311 0.26 -9.68 11.38
N LEU A 312 0.62 -8.50 10.89
CA LEU A 312 1.62 -7.66 11.54
C LEU A 312 1.15 -7.15 12.90
N SER A 313 -0.11 -6.73 13.04
CA SER A 313 -0.67 -6.31 14.33
C SER A 313 -0.75 -7.46 15.33
N ILE A 314 -1.12 -8.67 14.90
CA ILE A 314 -1.10 -9.88 15.74
C ILE A 314 0.33 -10.17 16.23
N VAL A 315 1.33 -10.11 15.35
CA VAL A 315 2.74 -10.32 15.71
C VAL A 315 3.23 -9.26 16.70
N LEU A 316 2.83 -8.00 16.52
CA LEU A 316 3.18 -6.90 17.42
C LEU A 316 2.63 -7.13 18.83
N PHE A 317 1.34 -7.49 18.95
CA PHE A 317 0.73 -7.78 20.25
C PHE A 317 1.34 -9.02 20.91
N ALA A 318 1.62 -10.07 20.13
CA ALA A 318 2.31 -11.25 20.64
C ALA A 318 3.70 -10.90 21.19
N ALA A 319 4.48 -10.08 20.47
CA ALA A 319 5.79 -9.65 20.91
C ALA A 319 5.72 -8.84 22.22
N LEU A 320 4.77 -7.90 22.33
CA LEU A 320 4.54 -7.13 23.55
C LEU A 320 4.21 -8.05 24.74
N GLN A 321 3.37 -9.06 24.53
CA GLN A 321 3.03 -10.04 25.58
C GLN A 321 4.21 -10.93 25.96
N VAL A 322 5.10 -11.28 25.03
CA VAL A 322 6.37 -11.97 25.33
C VAL A 322 7.30 -11.11 26.19
N ALA A 323 7.35 -9.79 25.95
CA ALA A 323 8.13 -8.88 26.79
C ALA A 323 7.56 -8.81 28.21
N VAL A 324 6.24 -8.65 28.35
CA VAL A 324 5.56 -8.66 29.66
C VAL A 324 5.79 -9.98 30.40
N TYR A 325 5.59 -11.11 29.73
CA TYR A 325 5.90 -12.44 30.29
C TYR A 325 7.34 -12.54 30.79
N SER A 326 8.29 -12.05 29.99
CA SER A 326 9.72 -12.07 30.35
C SER A 326 10.02 -11.22 31.59
N ILE A 327 9.38 -10.06 31.73
CA ILE A 327 9.50 -9.19 32.92
C ILE A 327 8.94 -9.92 34.16
N CYS A 328 7.76 -10.54 34.06
CA CYS A 328 7.16 -11.29 35.16
C CYS A 328 8.05 -12.45 35.63
N VAL A 329 8.57 -13.26 34.70
CA VAL A 329 9.47 -14.38 35.05
C VAL A 329 10.79 -13.88 35.63
N MET A 330 11.33 -12.77 35.12
CA MET A 330 12.54 -12.15 35.66
C MET A 330 12.32 -11.73 37.13
N LYS A 331 11.19 -11.11 37.44
CA LYS A 331 10.86 -10.67 38.81
C LYS A 331 10.60 -11.83 39.76
N ILE A 332 9.92 -12.89 39.31
CA ILE A 332 9.75 -14.12 40.11
C ILE A 332 11.12 -14.70 40.50
N ARG A 333 12.04 -14.78 39.53
CA ARG A 333 13.40 -15.28 39.79
C ARG A 333 14.21 -14.39 40.71
N GLU A 334 14.08 -13.08 40.55
CA GLU A 334 14.72 -12.11 41.43
C GLU A 334 14.29 -12.33 42.90
N ILE A 335 13.00 -12.59 43.14
CA ILE A 335 12.48 -12.90 44.48
C ILE A 335 12.95 -14.28 44.96
N GLU A 336 12.90 -15.32 44.11
CA GLU A 336 13.40 -16.66 44.45
C GLU A 336 14.87 -16.64 44.88
N MET A 337 15.70 -15.88 44.16
CA MET A 337 17.14 -15.76 44.38
C MET A 337 17.52 -14.77 45.49
N SER A 338 16.58 -14.04 46.07
CA SER A 338 16.86 -13.18 47.23
C SER A 338 17.29 -14.02 48.44
N THR A 339 18.15 -13.48 49.31
CA THR A 339 18.60 -14.16 50.56
C THR A 339 17.61 -14.01 51.71
N ALA A 340 16.44 -13.43 51.44
CA ALA A 340 15.41 -13.17 52.44
C ALA A 340 14.81 -14.47 53.01
N PRO A 341 14.32 -14.45 54.27
CA PRO A 341 13.58 -15.57 54.84
C PRO A 341 12.34 -15.90 54.00
N SER A 342 11.95 -17.17 53.98
CA SER A 342 10.86 -17.71 53.15
C SER A 342 9.53 -16.96 53.34
N SER A 343 9.24 -16.50 54.55
CA SER A 343 8.06 -15.67 54.87
C SER A 343 8.09 -14.28 54.21
N LEU A 344 9.26 -13.65 54.10
CA LEU A 344 9.43 -12.35 53.46
C LEU A 344 9.37 -12.47 51.94
N LYS A 345 9.91 -13.56 51.36
CA LYS A 345 9.75 -13.87 49.93
C LYS A 345 8.29 -14.03 49.54
N LEU A 346 7.49 -14.69 50.39
CA LEU A 346 6.06 -14.87 50.16
C LEU A 346 5.32 -13.52 50.16
N ARG A 347 5.65 -12.62 51.09
CA ARG A 347 5.11 -11.25 51.12
C ARG A 347 5.51 -10.42 49.90
N LEU A 348 6.76 -10.54 49.44
CA LEU A 348 7.22 -9.85 48.23
C LEU A 348 6.49 -10.36 46.97
N MET A 349 6.21 -11.67 46.89
CA MET A 349 5.41 -12.23 45.79
C MET A 349 3.95 -11.78 45.83
N GLU A 350 3.38 -11.52 47.01
CA GLU A 350 2.03 -10.96 47.14
C GLU A 350 2.00 -9.48 46.74
N ASN A 351 3.04 -8.72 47.08
CA ASN A 351 3.14 -7.31 46.70
C ASN A 351 3.23 -7.10 45.18
N GLU A 352 3.88 -8.02 44.47
CA GLU A 352 4.04 -7.97 43.00
C GLU A 352 2.86 -8.59 42.23
N GLU A 353 1.72 -8.87 42.88
CA GLU A 353 0.58 -9.50 42.21
C GLU A 353 0.01 -8.66 41.05
N ASN A 354 -0.03 -7.33 41.22
CA ASN A 354 -0.42 -6.40 40.14
C ASN A 354 0.53 -6.46 38.94
N LEU A 355 1.82 -6.73 39.17
CA LEU A 355 2.78 -6.90 38.09
C LEU A 355 2.51 -8.20 37.33
N PHE A 356 2.12 -9.27 38.02
CA PHE A 356 1.76 -10.54 37.37
C PHE A 356 0.46 -10.46 36.55
N ASP A 357 -0.41 -9.49 36.86
CA ASP A 357 -1.61 -9.16 36.06
C ASP A 357 -1.36 -8.15 34.93
N SER A 358 -0.13 -7.67 34.77
CA SER A 358 0.23 -6.69 33.73
C SER A 358 -0.08 -7.15 32.30
N GLY A 359 -0.02 -8.46 32.02
CA GLY A 359 -0.39 -9.00 30.70
C GLY A 359 -1.84 -8.73 30.33
N LEU A 360 -2.75 -8.76 31.32
CA LEU A 360 -4.16 -8.42 31.15
C LEU A 360 -4.34 -6.91 30.93
N TYR A 361 -3.68 -6.08 31.73
CA TYR A 361 -3.74 -4.62 31.57
C TYR A 361 -3.24 -4.17 30.20
N VAL A 362 -2.14 -4.75 29.73
CA VAL A 362 -1.59 -4.49 28.40
C VAL A 362 -2.55 -4.96 27.30
N GLY A 363 -3.21 -6.10 27.48
CA GLY A 363 -4.23 -6.60 26.55
C GLY A 363 -5.42 -5.65 26.41
N ILE A 364 -5.97 -5.20 27.55
CA ILE A 364 -7.10 -4.25 27.61
C ILE A 364 -6.70 -2.90 27.00
N ALA A 365 -5.53 -2.37 27.36
CA ALA A 365 -5.02 -1.12 26.83
C ALA A 365 -4.80 -1.20 25.31
N GLY A 366 -4.28 -2.33 24.80
CA GLY A 366 -4.13 -2.59 23.37
C GLY A 366 -5.46 -2.55 22.63
N THR A 367 -6.50 -3.16 23.21
CA THR A 367 -7.87 -3.16 22.66
C THR A 367 -8.48 -1.77 22.65
N ALA A 368 -8.36 -1.02 23.76
CA ALA A 368 -8.85 0.35 23.84
C ALA A 368 -8.14 1.27 22.81
N THR A 369 -6.83 1.13 22.66
CA THR A 369 -6.04 1.89 21.68
C THR A 369 -6.47 1.56 20.25
N ALA A 370 -6.69 0.28 19.93
CA ALA A 370 -7.15 -0.15 18.61
C ALA A 370 -8.53 0.44 18.28
N LEU A 371 -9.47 0.45 19.24
CA LEU A 371 -10.78 1.05 19.08
C LEU A 371 -10.69 2.57 18.84
N VAL A 372 -9.84 3.29 19.58
CA VAL A 372 -9.65 4.74 19.37
C VAL A 372 -9.07 5.02 17.98
N LEU A 373 -8.06 4.27 17.54
CA LEU A 373 -7.46 4.44 16.21
C LEU A 373 -8.43 4.11 15.07
N GLN A 374 -9.36 3.17 15.30
CA GLN A 374 -10.45 2.87 14.38
C GLN A 374 -11.45 4.03 14.28
N VAL A 375 -11.84 4.64 15.42
CA VAL A 375 -12.73 5.82 15.44
C VAL A 375 -12.09 7.01 14.71
N LEU A 376 -10.79 7.20 14.84
CA LEU A 376 -10.02 8.25 14.13
C LEU A 376 -9.81 7.94 12.63
N GLN A 377 -10.32 6.82 12.11
CA GLN A 377 -10.12 6.34 10.73
C GLN A 377 -8.65 6.24 10.29
N VAL A 378 -7.75 6.00 11.24
CA VAL A 378 -6.32 5.84 10.95
C VAL A 378 -6.02 4.42 10.44
N ILE A 379 -6.80 3.43 10.89
CA ILE A 379 -6.64 2.01 10.57
C ILE A 379 -8.03 1.45 10.18
N GLU A 380 -8.05 0.56 9.18
CA GLU A 380 -9.28 -0.19 8.84
C GLU A 380 -9.75 -1.06 10.01
N ALA A 381 -11.07 -1.19 10.15
CA ALA A 381 -11.73 -1.91 11.21
C ALA A 381 -11.34 -3.40 11.21
N ASN A 382 -10.31 -3.76 11.95
CA ASN A 382 -9.84 -5.13 12.05
C ASN A 382 -10.09 -5.69 13.45
N LEU A 383 -11.30 -6.22 13.63
CA LEU A 383 -11.75 -6.83 14.88
C LEU A 383 -10.82 -7.96 15.35
N LEU A 384 -10.15 -8.67 14.43
CA LEU A 384 -9.24 -9.77 14.77
C LEU A 384 -8.02 -9.31 15.57
N ALA A 385 -7.47 -8.12 15.28
CA ALA A 385 -6.30 -7.61 16.01
C ALA A 385 -6.66 -7.26 17.47
N ALA A 386 -7.84 -6.69 17.69
CA ALA A 386 -8.36 -6.38 19.02
C ALA A 386 -8.61 -7.66 19.84
N TYR A 387 -9.27 -8.67 19.25
CA TYR A 387 -9.49 -9.95 19.92
C TYR A 387 -8.19 -10.69 20.22
N ALA A 388 -7.20 -10.64 19.31
CA ALA A 388 -5.89 -11.23 19.52
C ALA A 388 -5.14 -10.60 20.71
N SER A 389 -5.20 -9.28 20.88
CA SER A 389 -4.57 -8.57 22.02
C SER A 389 -5.06 -9.08 23.38
N ASN A 390 -6.39 -9.19 23.55
CA ASN A 390 -6.98 -9.71 24.79
C ASN A 390 -6.68 -11.19 25.00
N LEU A 391 -6.77 -12.00 23.93
CA LEU A 391 -6.47 -13.43 24.01
C LEU A 391 -5.03 -13.66 24.48
N PHE A 392 -4.05 -12.99 23.87
CA PHE A 392 -2.66 -13.12 24.28
C PHE A 392 -2.41 -12.61 25.70
N GLY A 393 -3.09 -11.54 26.14
CA GLY A 393 -3.01 -11.05 27.52
C GLY A 393 -3.49 -12.07 28.55
N ILE A 394 -4.65 -12.69 28.31
CA ILE A 394 -5.20 -13.74 29.18
C ILE A 394 -4.26 -14.95 29.21
N VAL A 395 -3.79 -15.40 28.05
CA VAL A 395 -2.85 -16.54 27.95
C VAL A 395 -1.54 -16.24 28.68
N CYS A 396 -1.00 -15.02 28.55
CA CYS A 396 0.20 -14.59 29.23
C CYS A 396 0.06 -14.67 30.76
N VAL A 397 -0.99 -14.06 31.32
CA VAL A 397 -1.25 -14.09 32.78
C VAL A 397 -1.50 -15.52 33.26
N ALA A 398 -2.26 -16.32 32.51
CA ALA A 398 -2.50 -17.72 32.84
C ALA A 398 -1.19 -18.52 32.92
N LEU A 399 -0.28 -18.35 31.95
CA LEU A 399 1.02 -19.01 31.97
C LEU A 399 1.89 -18.55 33.15
N VAL A 400 1.93 -17.25 33.43
CA VAL A 400 2.69 -16.71 34.59
C VAL A 400 2.13 -17.25 35.90
N LYS A 401 0.82 -17.09 36.14
CA LYS A 401 0.20 -17.44 37.43
C LYS A 401 0.15 -18.94 37.67
N ILE A 402 -0.27 -19.73 36.67
CA ILE A 402 -0.47 -21.18 36.83
C ILE A 402 0.87 -21.92 36.91
N ARG A 403 1.82 -21.59 36.02
CA ARG A 403 3.06 -22.36 35.91
C ARG A 403 4.15 -21.86 36.87
N HIS A 404 4.34 -20.56 37.00
CA HIS A 404 5.46 -20.00 37.77
C HIS A 404 5.05 -19.57 39.17
N VAL A 405 4.09 -18.63 39.29
CA VAL A 405 3.71 -18.06 40.60
C VAL A 405 3.16 -19.15 41.53
N ARG A 406 2.26 -20.02 41.04
CA ARG A 406 1.68 -21.09 41.86
C ARG A 406 2.72 -22.10 42.33
N ALA A 407 3.64 -22.49 41.45
CA ALA A 407 4.71 -23.43 41.80
C ALA A 407 5.64 -22.84 42.87
N CYS A 408 6.04 -21.57 42.70
CA CYS A 408 6.90 -20.87 43.65
C CYS A 408 6.20 -20.62 45.00
N LYS A 409 4.94 -20.13 45.01
CA LYS A 409 4.17 -19.95 46.25
C LYS A 409 4.01 -21.27 47.02
N ARG A 410 3.71 -22.38 46.33
CA ARG A 410 3.60 -23.71 46.97
C ARG A 410 4.90 -24.13 47.64
N ARG A 411 6.04 -23.96 46.96
CA ARG A 411 7.35 -24.28 47.49
C ARG A 411 7.67 -23.45 48.75
N LEU A 412 7.48 -22.13 48.67
CA LEU A 412 7.73 -21.22 49.79
C LEU A 412 6.82 -21.51 51.00
N ILE A 413 5.56 -21.90 50.79
CA ILE A 413 4.66 -22.29 51.89
C ILE A 413 5.16 -23.55 52.61
N MET A 414 5.62 -24.56 51.87
CA MET A 414 6.19 -25.78 52.46
C MET A 414 7.49 -25.48 53.23
N GLU A 415 8.35 -24.63 52.67
CA GLU A 415 9.59 -24.17 53.33
C GLU A 415 9.26 -23.40 54.62
N CYS A 416 8.32 -22.45 54.59
CA CYS A 416 7.82 -21.74 55.78
C CYS A 416 7.28 -22.68 56.86
N GLN A 417 6.47 -23.69 56.49
CA GLN A 417 5.92 -24.66 57.42
C GLN A 417 7.01 -25.55 58.04
N SER A 418 8.01 -25.94 57.25
CA SER A 418 9.16 -26.71 57.74
C SER A 418 10.03 -25.90 58.70
N GLU A 419 10.28 -24.62 58.42
CA GLU A 419 11.01 -23.70 59.30
C GLU A 419 10.25 -23.45 60.61
N ALA A 420 8.93 -23.27 60.54
CA ALA A 420 8.08 -23.08 61.71
C ALA A 420 8.06 -24.33 62.61
N SER A 421 7.96 -25.52 62.01
CA SER A 421 7.98 -26.80 62.74
C SER A 421 9.36 -27.08 63.35
N GLY A 422 10.45 -26.76 62.63
CA GLY A 422 11.82 -26.87 63.14
C GLY A 422 12.10 -25.92 64.31
N ARG A 423 11.60 -24.68 64.28
CA ARG A 423 11.72 -23.76 65.43
C ARG A 423 10.94 -24.25 66.65
N ALA A 424 9.75 -24.82 66.45
CA ALA A 424 8.96 -25.39 67.55
C ALA A 424 9.65 -26.59 68.21
N ALA A 425 10.37 -27.41 67.43
CA ALA A 425 11.13 -28.56 67.94
C ALA A 425 12.45 -28.19 68.66
N VAL A 426 12.99 -26.99 68.45
CA VAL A 426 14.20 -26.49 69.14
C VAL A 426 13.86 -25.75 70.44
N LEU A 427 12.61 -25.30 70.60
CA LEU A 427 12.11 -24.59 71.78
C LEU A 427 11.43 -25.51 72.81
N ALA A 428 11.19 -26.78 72.44
CA ALA A 428 10.73 -27.85 73.33
C ALA A 428 11.93 -28.71 73.74
#